data_AF-A0A1L5FAD7-F1
#
_entry.id   AF-A0A1L5FAD7-F1
#
_cell.length_a   1.000
_cell.length_b   1.000
_cell.length_c   1.000
_cell.angle_alpha   90.00
_cell.angle_beta   90.00
_cell.angle_gamma   90.00
#
_symmetry.space_group_name_H-M   'P 1'
#
loop_
_entity.id
_entity.type
_entity.pdbx_description
1 polymer ?
#
loop_
_entity_poly.entity_id
_entity_poly.type
_entity_poly.pdbx_seq_one_letter_code
_entity_poly.pdbx_strand_id
1 'polypeptide(L)'
;MVNSVKIRSTVPRTRRSKGKEKMINEEQKQDIIGILTTPIECSGYSNGKINITRDGAIIRTTQTYWRNKNYPQGLDEDMSDFSIGFYSILYKELLNGKSVLNGDDNLYNDEFAGDTMNSYVTVAKRKSLKEPTEYLNEYKNQYHCLANFWLIPMHIGRTSKYTPDKFKEWSKTSYEYNIEDYMDRFLNLYKWNSLQYKRLYPSYFAKINCIKDFAKVHIFVGSYTSESMEVCNYSNENNDGKDVVDNIKSKIKLRAIAISESKYADELWNYFNELHLCKKTMIK
;
A
#
# COMPACT_ATOMS: atom_id res chain seq x y z
N MET A 1 -0.42 46.91 -8.73
CA MET A 1 0.85 46.24 -8.41
C MET A 1 0.58 45.18 -7.36
N VAL A 2 0.51 43.91 -7.76
CA VAL A 2 0.26 42.79 -6.85
C VAL A 2 1.54 41.95 -6.83
N ASN A 3 2.23 41.99 -5.69
CA ASN A 3 3.45 41.23 -5.46
C ASN A 3 3.11 39.73 -5.36
N SER A 4 3.34 38.98 -6.44
CA SER A 4 3.29 37.53 -6.43
C SER A 4 4.54 36.97 -5.75
N VAL A 5 4.39 36.48 -4.51
CA VAL A 5 5.44 35.72 -3.82
C VAL A 5 5.51 34.33 -4.44
N LYS A 6 6.53 34.09 -5.27
CA LYS A 6 6.88 32.75 -5.79
C LYS A 6 7.55 31.95 -4.67
N ILE A 7 6.84 30.99 -4.09
CA ILE A 7 7.44 29.97 -3.24
C ILE A 7 8.25 29.03 -4.15
N ARG A 8 9.58 29.11 -4.05
CA ARG A 8 10.53 28.26 -4.78
C ARG A 8 10.54 26.87 -4.15
N SER A 9 10.23 25.84 -4.94
CA SER A 9 10.51 24.44 -4.58
C SER A 9 12.03 24.24 -4.49
N THR A 10 12.56 24.07 -3.29
CA THR A 10 13.96 23.71 -3.04
C THR A 10 14.15 22.19 -3.12
N VAL A 11 13.79 21.59 -4.24
CA VAL A 11 14.22 20.22 -4.57
C VAL A 11 15.49 20.35 -5.41
N PRO A 12 16.66 19.86 -4.95
CA PRO A 12 17.88 19.88 -5.75
C PRO A 12 17.68 19.06 -7.02
N ARG A 13 17.76 19.70 -8.20
CA ARG A 13 17.88 19.00 -9.49
C ARG A 13 19.28 18.41 -9.59
N THR A 14 19.43 17.12 -9.31
CA THR A 14 20.66 16.39 -9.61
C THR A 14 20.75 16.10 -11.11
N ARG A 15 21.89 16.46 -11.71
CA ARG A 15 22.26 16.06 -13.08
C ARG A 15 22.41 14.54 -13.11
N ARG A 16 21.50 13.82 -13.80
CA ARG A 16 21.69 12.41 -14.13
C ARG A 16 22.85 12.28 -15.13
N SER A 17 24.02 11.87 -14.64
CA SER A 17 25.01 11.21 -15.50
C SER A 17 24.43 9.86 -15.93
N LYS A 18 24.57 9.52 -17.21
CA LYS A 18 24.24 8.18 -17.73
C LYS A 18 25.26 7.16 -17.18
N GLY A 19 25.12 6.79 -15.91
CA GLY A 19 25.82 5.67 -15.28
C GLY A 19 25.00 4.39 -15.44
N LYS A 20 25.67 3.25 -15.64
CA LYS A 20 25.05 1.92 -15.61
C LYS A 20 24.10 1.81 -14.42
N GLU A 21 22.88 1.33 -14.67
CA GLU A 21 21.89 1.04 -13.64
C GLU A 21 22.54 0.13 -12.59
N LYS A 22 22.82 0.68 -11.40
CA LYS A 22 23.45 -0.10 -10.33
C LYS A 22 22.38 -1.02 -9.78
N MET A 23 22.40 -2.28 -10.16
CA MET A 23 21.57 -3.29 -9.54
C MET A 23 21.90 -3.37 -8.05
N ILE A 24 20.87 -3.29 -7.20
CA ILE A 24 21.03 -3.54 -5.77
C ILE A 24 21.52 -4.97 -5.53
N ASN A 25 22.41 -5.14 -4.55
CA ASN A 25 22.94 -6.45 -4.19
C ASN A 25 21.95 -7.24 -3.30
N GLU A 26 22.27 -8.50 -3.02
CA GLU A 26 21.38 -9.36 -2.22
C GLU A 26 21.18 -8.87 -0.78
N GLU A 27 22.19 -8.26 -0.15
CA GLU A 27 22.04 -7.68 1.20
C GLU A 27 21.03 -6.51 1.19
N GLN A 28 21.14 -5.63 0.19
CA GLN A 28 20.22 -4.51 -0.01
C GLN A 28 18.78 -5.00 -0.28
N LYS A 29 18.62 -6.09 -1.07
CA LYS A 29 17.31 -6.73 -1.27
C LYS A 29 16.73 -7.25 0.03
N GLN A 30 17.54 -7.91 0.86
CA GLN A 30 17.08 -8.41 2.17
C GLN A 30 16.68 -7.26 3.11
N ASP A 31 17.40 -6.14 3.07
CA ASP A 31 17.03 -4.94 3.82
C ASP A 31 15.69 -4.35 3.35
N ILE A 32 15.48 -4.23 2.03
CA ILE A 32 14.20 -3.80 1.46
C ILE A 32 13.08 -4.73 1.90
N ILE A 33 13.25 -6.04 1.73
CA ILE A 33 12.23 -7.04 2.11
C ILE A 33 11.90 -6.88 3.60
N GLY A 34 12.93 -6.82 4.45
CA GLY A 34 12.76 -6.68 5.89
C GLY A 34 11.99 -5.42 6.27
N ILE A 35 12.28 -4.27 5.65
CA ILE A 35 11.57 -3.01 5.88
C ILE A 35 10.13 -3.07 5.36
N LEU A 36 9.91 -3.59 4.15
CA LEU A 36 8.59 -3.70 3.55
C LEU A 36 7.63 -4.58 4.38
N THR A 37 8.16 -5.57 5.09
CA THR A 37 7.39 -6.46 5.99
C THR A 37 7.47 -6.06 7.46
N THR A 38 8.17 -4.98 7.81
CA THR A 38 8.21 -4.50 9.20
C THR A 38 6.89 -3.80 9.53
N PRO A 39 6.26 -4.10 10.67
CA PRO A 39 5.04 -3.42 11.10
C PRO A 39 5.25 -1.90 11.23
N ILE A 40 4.23 -1.14 10.87
CA ILE A 40 4.18 0.32 10.93
C ILE A 40 3.16 0.72 11.98
N GLU A 41 3.50 1.73 12.77
CA GLU A 41 2.60 2.34 13.75
C GLU A 41 2.63 3.86 13.55
N CYS A 42 1.45 4.47 13.40
CA CYS A 42 1.37 5.92 13.34
C CYS A 42 1.37 6.51 14.77
N SER A 43 2.40 7.28 15.08
CA SER A 43 2.70 7.81 16.41
C SER A 43 1.97 9.12 16.75
N GLY A 44 1.38 9.79 15.75
CA GLY A 44 0.67 11.04 15.98
C GLY A 44 0.63 11.97 14.78
N TYR A 45 -0.23 12.98 14.89
CA TYR A 45 -0.23 14.11 13.97
C TYR A 45 0.94 15.03 14.28
N SER A 46 1.68 15.41 13.24
CA SER A 46 2.77 16.37 13.35
C SER A 46 2.44 17.65 12.58
N ASN A 47 2.85 18.82 13.08
CA ASN A 47 2.67 20.12 12.40
C ASN A 47 3.63 20.25 11.21
N GLY A 48 3.54 19.35 10.22
CA GLY A 48 4.42 19.35 9.03
C GLY A 48 5.83 18.77 9.26
N LYS A 49 6.18 18.34 10.48
CA LYS A 49 7.47 17.70 10.74
C LYS A 49 7.35 16.19 10.59
N ILE A 50 7.79 15.67 9.45
CA ILE A 50 7.88 14.22 9.22
C ILE A 50 8.89 13.63 10.21
N ASN A 51 8.49 12.59 10.93
CA ASN A 51 9.37 11.79 11.76
C ASN A 51 9.14 10.31 11.46
N ILE A 52 10.19 9.60 11.07
CA ILE A 52 10.17 8.17 10.77
C ILE A 52 11.37 7.54 11.46
N THR A 53 11.11 6.57 12.33
CA THR A 53 12.16 5.89 13.11
C THR A 53 11.90 4.40 13.17
N ARG A 54 12.98 3.63 13.35
CA ARG A 54 12.89 2.21 13.71
C ARG A 54 13.00 2.08 15.22
N ASP A 55 11.99 1.49 15.85
CA ASP A 55 11.97 1.17 17.27
C ASP A 55 11.82 -0.34 17.45
N GLY A 56 12.96 -1.01 17.64
CA GLY A 56 13.05 -2.47 17.67
C GLY A 56 12.50 -3.10 16.39
N ALA A 57 11.37 -3.80 16.54
CA ALA A 57 10.69 -4.53 15.48
C ALA A 57 9.58 -3.74 14.78
N ILE A 58 9.40 -2.45 15.06
CA ILE A 58 8.34 -1.60 14.52
C ILE A 58 8.95 -0.35 13.87
N ILE A 59 8.36 0.13 12.78
CA ILE A 59 8.64 1.45 12.21
C ILE A 59 7.57 2.42 12.71
N ARG A 60 8.00 3.43 13.45
CA ARG A 60 7.12 4.51 13.90
C ARG A 60 7.20 5.67 12.93
N THR A 61 6.04 6.23 12.61
CA THR A 61 5.93 7.33 11.65
C THR A 61 4.88 8.32 12.10
N THR A 62 4.98 9.56 11.65
CA THR A 62 3.94 10.57 11.83
C THR A 62 2.93 10.55 10.70
N GLN A 63 1.84 11.29 10.88
CA GLN A 63 0.96 11.71 9.79
C GLN A 63 0.89 13.24 9.83
N THR A 64 1.50 13.90 8.87
CA THR A 64 1.59 15.38 8.87
C THR A 64 0.35 16.08 8.34
N TYR A 65 -0.60 15.32 7.79
CA TYR A 65 -1.72 15.82 7.00
C TYR A 65 -3.08 15.32 7.51
N TRP A 66 -4.17 15.63 6.82
CA TRP A 66 -5.54 15.20 7.14
C TRP A 66 -6.10 15.65 8.49
N ARG A 67 -5.78 16.87 8.92
CA ARG A 67 -6.42 17.51 10.08
C ARG A 67 -7.83 18.03 9.80
N ASN A 68 -8.55 17.40 8.86
CA ASN A 68 -9.87 17.86 8.49
C ASN A 68 -10.87 17.53 9.60
N LYS A 69 -11.38 18.57 10.28
CA LYS A 69 -12.39 18.45 11.36
C LYS A 69 -13.66 17.72 10.91
N ASN A 70 -13.95 17.67 9.61
CA ASN A 70 -15.16 17.04 9.06
C ASN A 70 -14.98 15.54 8.77
N TYR A 71 -13.73 15.04 8.75
CA TYR A 71 -13.41 13.61 8.66
C TYR A 71 -12.39 13.28 9.74
N PRO A 72 -12.82 13.15 11.01
CA PRO A 72 -11.96 12.71 12.10
C PRO A 72 -11.66 11.22 11.93
N GLN A 73 -10.92 10.85 10.89
CA GLN A 73 -10.28 9.56 10.86
C GLN A 73 -9.09 9.63 11.81
N GLY A 74 -8.90 8.56 12.57
CA GLY A 74 -7.74 8.43 13.44
C GLY A 74 -6.44 8.47 12.62
N LEU A 75 -5.34 8.32 13.32
CA LEU A 75 -4.07 8.04 12.68
C LEU A 75 -4.22 6.77 11.83
N ASP A 76 -3.56 6.76 10.68
CA ASP A 76 -3.76 5.73 9.67
C ASP A 76 -2.41 5.27 9.11
N GLU A 77 -2.01 4.05 9.41
CA GLU A 77 -0.72 3.50 9.03
C GLU A 77 -0.54 3.46 7.50
N ASP A 78 -1.60 3.10 6.76
CA ASP A 78 -1.57 3.03 5.30
C ASP A 78 -1.64 4.41 4.63
N MET A 79 -1.83 5.45 5.43
CA MET A 79 -1.72 6.86 5.09
C MET A 79 -0.78 7.62 6.04
N SER A 80 0.27 6.96 6.52
CA SER A 80 1.35 7.65 7.24
C SER A 80 2.29 8.39 6.29
N ASP A 81 3.14 9.28 6.81
CA ASP A 81 4.17 9.95 6.00
C ASP A 81 5.12 8.94 5.33
N PHE A 82 5.40 7.81 6.00
CA PHE A 82 6.22 6.73 5.46
C PHE A 82 5.51 6.02 4.29
N SER A 83 4.21 5.72 4.43
CA SER A 83 3.40 5.11 3.37
C SER A 83 3.27 6.02 2.15
N ILE A 84 3.09 7.34 2.34
CA ILE A 84 3.06 8.31 1.24
C ILE A 84 4.39 8.33 0.47
N GLY A 85 5.52 8.36 1.18
CA GLY A 85 6.84 8.28 0.56
C GLY A 85 6.98 7.01 -0.28
N PHE A 86 6.57 5.87 0.26
CA PHE A 86 6.53 4.60 -0.47
C PHE A 86 5.65 4.67 -1.73
N TYR A 87 4.45 5.22 -1.66
CA TYR A 87 3.57 5.35 -2.83
C TYR A 87 4.14 6.26 -3.91
N SER A 88 4.81 7.35 -3.50
CA SER A 88 5.45 8.28 -4.42
C SER A 88 6.53 7.63 -5.28
N ILE A 89 7.13 6.54 -4.80
CA ILE A 89 8.13 5.74 -5.53
C ILE A 89 7.45 4.64 -6.34
N LEU A 90 6.64 3.80 -5.69
CA LEU A 90 6.06 2.60 -6.31
C LEU A 90 5.05 2.94 -7.42
N TYR A 91 4.27 4.01 -7.22
CA TYR A 91 3.17 4.40 -8.11
C TYR A 91 3.46 5.66 -8.92
N LYS A 92 4.72 6.11 -9.03
CA LYS A 92 5.08 7.36 -9.74
C LYS A 92 4.55 7.45 -11.17
N GLU A 93 4.53 6.32 -11.89
CA GLU A 93 4.05 6.26 -13.28
C GLU A 93 2.52 6.36 -13.38
N LEU A 94 1.83 5.82 -12.37
CA LEU A 94 0.38 5.87 -12.22
C LEU A 94 -0.06 7.30 -11.81
N LEU A 95 0.65 7.90 -10.86
CA LEU A 95 0.44 9.26 -10.38
C LEU A 95 0.83 10.34 -11.42
N ASN A 96 1.60 9.97 -12.45
CA ASN A 96 2.05 10.87 -13.51
C ASN A 96 2.74 12.14 -12.98
N GLY A 97 3.61 11.96 -11.97
CA GLY A 97 4.35 13.05 -11.33
C GLY A 97 3.55 13.91 -10.34
N LYS A 98 2.29 13.56 -10.07
CA LYS A 98 1.48 14.21 -9.03
C LYS A 98 1.74 13.57 -7.66
N SER A 99 1.54 14.35 -6.60
CA SER A 99 1.53 13.84 -5.24
C SER A 99 0.20 13.14 -4.94
N VAL A 100 0.20 12.19 -4.00
CA VAL A 100 -1.02 11.60 -3.43
C VAL A 100 -1.85 12.67 -2.71
N LEU A 101 -1.16 13.65 -2.10
CA LEU A 101 -1.75 14.75 -1.36
C LEU A 101 -1.70 16.06 -2.16
N ASN A 102 -2.69 16.93 -1.95
CA ASN A 102 -2.65 18.31 -2.40
C ASN A 102 -1.82 19.18 -1.43
N GLY A 103 -1.59 20.44 -1.81
CA GLY A 103 -0.84 21.39 -0.98
C GLY A 103 -1.54 21.80 0.32
N ASP A 104 -2.79 21.37 0.51
CA ASP A 104 -3.62 21.63 1.71
C ASP A 104 -3.80 20.35 2.54
N ASP A 105 -2.88 19.39 2.42
CA ASP A 105 -2.84 18.19 3.26
C ASP A 105 -4.08 17.28 3.15
N ASN A 106 -4.85 17.38 2.06
CA ASN A 106 -5.92 16.45 1.68
C ASN A 106 -5.48 15.59 0.48
N LEU A 107 -6.26 14.58 0.09
CA LEU A 107 -6.00 13.88 -1.17
C LEU A 107 -6.00 14.84 -2.35
N TYR A 108 -5.03 14.68 -3.23
CA TYR A 108 -4.99 15.38 -4.51
C TYR A 108 -6.15 14.93 -5.41
N ASN A 109 -6.44 13.62 -5.40
CA ASN A 109 -7.53 12.99 -6.12
C ASN A 109 -7.96 11.75 -5.31
N ASP A 110 -9.25 11.61 -5.05
CA ASP A 110 -9.82 10.51 -4.27
C ASP A 110 -9.74 9.16 -4.99
N GLU A 111 -9.38 9.14 -6.27
CA GLU A 111 -9.01 7.92 -6.99
C GLU A 111 -7.62 7.36 -6.61
N PHE A 112 -6.85 8.05 -5.76
CA PHE A 112 -5.52 7.61 -5.30
C PHE A 112 -5.39 7.74 -3.78
N ALA A 113 -5.90 6.75 -3.05
CA ALA A 113 -5.80 6.67 -1.60
C ALA A 113 -5.05 5.40 -1.18
N GLY A 114 -4.23 5.50 -0.14
CA GLY A 114 -3.63 4.36 0.52
C GLY A 114 -4.67 3.54 1.25
N ASP A 115 -4.45 2.23 1.27
CA ASP A 115 -5.30 1.26 1.93
C ASP A 115 -4.50 0.00 2.26
N THR A 116 -5.03 -0.80 3.19
CA THR A 116 -4.47 -2.09 3.58
C THR A 116 -5.16 -3.20 2.79
N MET A 117 -4.41 -3.99 2.03
CA MET A 117 -4.94 -5.03 1.14
C MET A 117 -5.67 -6.16 1.87
N ASN A 118 -5.10 -6.65 2.97
CA ASN A 118 -5.73 -7.67 3.81
C ASN A 118 -5.75 -7.16 5.25
N SER A 119 -6.93 -6.86 5.78
CA SER A 119 -7.08 -6.33 7.14
C SER A 119 -7.29 -7.45 8.18
N TYR A 120 -6.84 -7.18 9.41
CA TYR A 120 -7.11 -8.06 10.55
C TYR A 120 -8.60 -8.30 10.78
N VAL A 121 -9.42 -7.24 10.69
CA VAL A 121 -10.86 -7.28 11.01
C VAL A 121 -11.59 -8.31 10.15
N THR A 122 -11.23 -8.40 8.88
CA THR A 122 -11.81 -9.38 7.95
C THR A 122 -11.50 -10.80 8.35
N VAL A 123 -10.23 -11.09 8.64
CA VAL A 123 -9.83 -12.44 9.02
C VAL A 123 -10.49 -12.82 10.34
N ALA A 124 -10.50 -11.91 11.32
CA ALA A 124 -11.08 -12.15 12.64
C ALA A 124 -12.59 -12.41 12.63
N LYS A 125 -13.33 -11.95 11.61
CA LYS A 125 -14.79 -12.15 11.48
C LYS A 125 -15.20 -13.51 10.91
N ARG A 126 -14.25 -14.35 10.47
CA ARG A 126 -14.58 -15.68 9.92
C ARG A 126 -15.27 -16.54 10.97
N LYS A 127 -16.44 -17.08 10.64
CA LYS A 127 -17.25 -17.93 11.54
C LYS A 127 -16.54 -19.20 12.02
N SER A 128 -15.55 -19.70 11.27
CA SER A 128 -14.76 -20.88 11.66
C SER A 128 -13.76 -20.60 12.79
N LEU A 129 -13.48 -19.33 13.09
CA LEU A 129 -12.63 -18.92 14.20
C LEU A 129 -13.45 -18.91 15.49
N LYS A 130 -13.47 -20.05 16.18
CA LYS A 130 -14.24 -20.18 17.43
C LYS A 130 -13.66 -19.37 18.59
N GLU A 131 -12.38 -18.97 18.56
CA GLU A 131 -11.74 -18.10 19.55
C GLU A 131 -10.53 -17.35 18.91
N PRO A 132 -10.16 -16.14 19.38
CA PRO A 132 -8.94 -15.47 18.95
C PRO A 132 -7.71 -16.24 19.42
N THR A 133 -7.14 -17.00 18.50
CA THR A 133 -5.94 -17.82 18.66
C THR A 133 -4.66 -16.98 18.54
N GLU A 134 -3.56 -17.50 19.05
CA GLU A 134 -2.23 -16.87 19.03
C GLU A 134 -1.84 -16.31 17.66
N TYR A 135 -2.11 -17.05 16.57
CA TYR A 135 -1.77 -16.62 15.22
C TYR A 135 -2.56 -15.38 14.75
N LEU A 136 -3.78 -15.15 15.25
CA LEU A 136 -4.56 -13.94 14.95
C LEU A 136 -4.00 -12.73 15.67
N ASN A 137 -3.57 -12.89 16.93
CA ASN A 137 -2.89 -11.83 17.67
C ASN A 137 -1.55 -11.47 17.03
N GLU A 138 -0.81 -12.48 16.58
CA GLU A 138 0.43 -12.26 15.84
C GLU A 138 0.16 -11.49 14.54
N TYR A 139 -0.87 -11.89 13.77
CA TYR A 139 -1.24 -11.19 12.54
C TYR A 139 -1.70 -9.75 12.80
N LYS A 140 -2.50 -9.51 13.85
CA LYS A 140 -2.93 -8.17 14.28
C LYS A 140 -1.76 -7.21 14.46
N ASN A 141 -0.64 -7.70 14.98
CA ASN A 141 0.55 -6.88 15.25
C ASN A 141 1.48 -6.75 14.03
N GLN A 142 1.21 -7.47 12.93
CA GLN A 142 2.10 -7.55 11.77
C GLN A 142 1.52 -6.99 10.47
N TYR A 143 0.19 -6.96 10.33
CA TYR A 143 -0.43 -6.76 9.02
C TYR A 143 -0.29 -5.34 8.46
N HIS A 144 -0.12 -4.32 9.30
CA HIS A 144 0.15 -2.95 8.83
C HIS A 144 1.62 -2.81 8.42
N CYS A 145 1.94 -3.09 7.16
CA CYS A 145 3.27 -2.95 6.60
C CYS A 145 3.20 -2.57 5.11
N LEU A 146 4.26 -1.96 4.56
CA LEU A 146 4.26 -1.45 3.18
C LEU A 146 3.94 -2.54 2.13
N ALA A 147 4.41 -3.77 2.36
CA ALA A 147 4.11 -4.90 1.48
C ALA A 147 2.63 -5.31 1.50
N ASN A 148 1.87 -4.97 2.55
CA ASN A 148 0.42 -5.16 2.62
C ASN A 148 -0.36 -3.87 2.26
N PHE A 149 0.33 -2.79 1.89
CA PHE A 149 -0.29 -1.54 1.48
C PHE A 149 -0.29 -1.35 -0.03
N TRP A 150 -1.29 -0.63 -0.52
CA TRP A 150 -1.44 -0.27 -1.93
C TRP A 150 -2.11 1.09 -2.10
N LEU A 151 -2.05 1.62 -3.31
CA LEU A 151 -2.72 2.85 -3.71
C LEU A 151 -3.90 2.50 -4.61
N ILE A 152 -5.12 2.83 -4.22
CA ILE A 152 -6.36 2.45 -4.92
C ILE A 152 -7.42 3.56 -4.79
N PRO A 153 -8.46 3.62 -5.62
CA PRO A 153 -9.55 4.56 -5.38
C PRO A 153 -10.16 4.42 -3.99
N MET A 154 -10.38 5.56 -3.35
CA MET A 154 -10.84 5.66 -1.96
C MET A 154 -12.10 4.83 -1.72
N HIS A 155 -13.07 4.84 -2.64
CA HIS A 155 -14.30 4.07 -2.45
C HIS A 155 -14.17 2.58 -2.78
N ILE A 156 -13.08 2.14 -3.40
CA ILE A 156 -12.78 0.71 -3.50
C ILE A 156 -12.20 0.21 -2.18
N GLY A 157 -11.18 0.90 -1.65
CA GLY A 157 -10.47 0.48 -0.44
C GLY A 157 -11.16 0.91 0.86
N ARG A 158 -11.34 2.22 1.01
CA ARG A 158 -11.76 2.92 2.24
C ARG A 158 -13.28 3.16 2.28
N THR A 159 -14.06 2.10 2.06
CA THR A 159 -15.54 2.20 2.10
C THR A 159 -16.03 2.56 3.50
N SER A 160 -17.07 3.41 3.58
CA SER A 160 -17.73 3.78 4.83
C SER A 160 -19.26 3.67 4.71
N LYS A 161 -19.98 3.84 5.82
CA LYS A 161 -21.46 3.89 5.81
C LYS A 161 -22.03 4.95 4.87
N TYR A 162 -21.29 6.04 4.64
CA TYR A 162 -21.69 7.16 3.78
C TYR A 162 -21.25 7.01 2.31
N THR A 163 -20.52 5.94 1.96
CA THR A 163 -20.13 5.70 0.57
C THR A 163 -21.39 5.48 -0.29
N PRO A 164 -21.55 6.15 -1.44
CA PRO A 164 -22.68 5.91 -2.34
C PRO A 164 -22.74 4.44 -2.79
N ASP A 165 -23.95 3.89 -2.92
CA ASP A 165 -24.15 2.46 -3.19
C ASP A 165 -23.51 2.01 -4.51
N LYS A 166 -23.54 2.88 -5.53
CA LYS A 166 -22.86 2.66 -6.82
C LYS A 166 -21.35 2.42 -6.72
N PHE A 167 -20.72 2.77 -5.59
CA PHE A 167 -19.32 2.49 -5.33
C PHE A 167 -19.14 1.34 -4.32
N LYS A 168 -20.05 1.21 -3.34
CA LYS A 168 -20.02 0.11 -2.35
C LYS A 168 -20.10 -1.26 -3.02
N GLU A 169 -20.93 -1.40 -4.06
CA GLU A 169 -21.02 -2.62 -4.86
C GLU A 169 -19.64 -3.08 -5.38
N TRP A 170 -18.79 -2.12 -5.77
CA TRP A 170 -17.50 -2.38 -6.43
C TRP A 170 -16.31 -2.31 -5.47
N SER A 171 -16.56 -2.29 -4.15
CA SER A 171 -15.50 -2.20 -3.15
C SER A 171 -14.89 -3.55 -2.80
N LYS A 172 -13.69 -3.52 -2.22
CA LYS A 172 -13.06 -4.73 -1.65
C LYS A 172 -13.82 -5.27 -0.44
N THR A 173 -14.79 -4.54 0.10
CA THR A 173 -15.68 -4.96 1.18
C THR A 173 -17.13 -5.15 0.72
N SER A 174 -17.34 -5.33 -0.59
CA SER A 174 -18.67 -5.47 -1.17
C SER A 174 -19.42 -6.65 -0.56
N TYR A 175 -20.57 -6.34 0.05
CA TYR A 175 -21.52 -7.32 0.55
C TYR A 175 -22.26 -8.04 -0.59
N GLU A 176 -22.47 -7.34 -1.71
CA GLU A 176 -23.17 -7.87 -2.88
C GLU A 176 -22.41 -9.04 -3.51
N TYR A 177 -21.08 -8.92 -3.60
CA TYR A 177 -20.21 -9.97 -4.14
C TYR A 177 -19.48 -10.79 -3.07
N ASN A 178 -19.83 -10.62 -1.79
CA ASN A 178 -19.24 -11.33 -0.65
C ASN A 178 -17.69 -11.31 -0.63
N ILE A 179 -17.10 -10.15 -0.92
CA ILE A 179 -15.64 -10.01 -1.05
C ILE A 179 -14.95 -10.02 0.32
N GLU A 180 -15.58 -9.40 1.31
CA GLU A 180 -15.15 -9.39 2.71
C GLU A 180 -13.70 -8.96 2.92
N ASP A 181 -13.10 -8.08 2.10
CA ASP A 181 -11.69 -7.63 2.20
C ASP A 181 -10.62 -8.71 1.93
N TYR A 182 -10.99 -9.78 1.24
CA TYR A 182 -10.02 -10.75 0.74
C TYR A 182 -9.53 -10.38 -0.66
N MET A 183 -8.21 -10.24 -0.82
CA MET A 183 -7.62 -9.81 -2.08
C MET A 183 -7.93 -10.73 -3.25
N ASP A 184 -7.95 -12.05 -3.05
CA ASP A 184 -8.28 -12.99 -4.13
C ASP A 184 -9.73 -12.81 -4.62
N ARG A 185 -10.69 -12.64 -3.71
CA ARG A 185 -12.08 -12.33 -4.08
C ARG A 185 -12.17 -11.00 -4.82
N PHE A 186 -11.51 -9.96 -4.32
CA PHE A 186 -11.51 -8.65 -4.97
C PHE A 186 -10.88 -8.71 -6.37
N LEU A 187 -9.74 -9.38 -6.50
CA LEU A 187 -9.06 -9.51 -7.80
C LEU A 187 -9.91 -10.28 -8.81
N ASN A 188 -10.66 -11.29 -8.38
CA ASN A 188 -11.63 -11.96 -9.23
C ASN A 188 -12.75 -11.01 -9.65
N LEU A 189 -13.34 -10.25 -8.71
CA LEU A 189 -14.37 -9.26 -9.03
C LEU A 189 -13.88 -8.25 -10.08
N TYR A 190 -12.66 -7.72 -9.89
CA TYR A 190 -12.03 -6.82 -10.85
C TYR A 190 -11.76 -7.50 -12.20
N LYS A 191 -11.21 -8.73 -12.21
CA LYS A 191 -10.91 -9.50 -13.43
C LYS A 191 -12.15 -9.61 -14.33
N TRP A 192 -13.32 -9.87 -13.74
CA TRP A 192 -14.57 -10.03 -14.49
C TRP A 192 -15.27 -8.71 -14.84
N ASN A 193 -14.95 -7.60 -14.16
CA ASN A 193 -15.68 -6.34 -14.28
C ASN A 193 -14.79 -5.13 -14.58
N SER A 194 -13.61 -5.34 -15.15
CA SER A 194 -12.60 -4.27 -15.39
C SER A 194 -13.14 -3.03 -16.12
N LEU A 195 -14.08 -3.20 -17.07
CA LEU A 195 -14.73 -2.09 -17.78
C LEU A 195 -15.53 -1.18 -16.84
N GLN A 196 -16.22 -1.77 -15.87
CA GLN A 196 -17.01 -1.03 -14.90
C GLN A 196 -16.12 -0.22 -13.97
N TYR A 197 -15.04 -0.81 -13.48
CA TYR A 197 -14.03 -0.10 -12.69
C TYR A 197 -13.44 1.09 -13.45
N LYS A 198 -13.14 0.91 -14.75
CA LYS A 198 -12.64 1.99 -15.61
C LYS A 198 -13.65 3.13 -15.79
N ARG A 199 -14.94 2.81 -15.84
CA ARG A 199 -16.02 3.81 -15.91
C ARG A 199 -16.15 4.60 -14.60
N LEU A 200 -16.01 3.93 -13.45
CA LEU A 200 -16.17 4.55 -12.13
C LEU A 200 -14.95 5.38 -11.72
N TYR A 201 -13.74 4.95 -12.08
CA TYR A 201 -12.47 5.56 -11.68
C TYR A 201 -11.57 5.79 -12.91
N PRO A 202 -11.96 6.70 -13.81
CA PRO A 202 -11.28 6.87 -15.10
C PRO A 202 -9.84 7.41 -14.95
N SER A 203 -9.53 8.16 -13.90
CA SER A 203 -8.18 8.70 -13.67
C SER A 203 -7.21 7.58 -13.29
N TYR A 204 -7.64 6.69 -12.40
CA TYR A 204 -6.86 5.56 -11.92
C TYR A 204 -6.66 4.49 -13.00
N PHE A 205 -7.76 4.10 -13.66
CA PHE A 205 -7.72 3.06 -14.71
C PHE A 205 -7.33 3.60 -16.10
N ALA A 206 -6.84 4.85 -16.20
CA ALA A 206 -6.39 5.44 -17.46
C ALA A 206 -5.31 4.58 -18.15
N LYS A 207 -4.41 3.97 -17.36
CA LYS A 207 -3.31 3.11 -17.83
C LYS A 207 -3.46 1.64 -17.44
N ILE A 208 -4.59 1.25 -16.87
CA ILE A 208 -4.84 -0.11 -16.38
C ILE A 208 -6.07 -0.65 -17.11
N ASN A 209 -5.85 -1.52 -18.10
CA ASN A 209 -6.93 -1.99 -18.96
C ASN A 209 -7.41 -3.41 -18.62
N CYS A 210 -6.61 -4.17 -17.88
CA CYS A 210 -6.92 -5.56 -17.56
C CYS A 210 -6.20 -6.02 -16.28
N ILE A 211 -6.51 -7.25 -15.82
CA ILE A 211 -5.86 -7.89 -14.67
C ILE A 211 -4.33 -7.92 -14.79
N LYS A 212 -3.79 -8.09 -16.00
CA LYS A 212 -2.34 -8.10 -16.22
C LYS A 212 -1.72 -6.74 -15.93
N ASP A 213 -2.35 -5.65 -16.35
CA ASP A 213 -1.86 -4.30 -16.09
C ASP A 213 -1.98 -3.97 -14.60
N PHE A 214 -3.10 -4.36 -13.97
CA PHE A 214 -3.34 -4.17 -12.55
C PHE A 214 -2.29 -4.90 -11.72
N ALA A 215 -2.06 -6.19 -12.01
CA ALA A 215 -1.06 -7.00 -11.34
C ALA A 215 0.37 -6.45 -11.52
N LYS A 216 0.68 -5.84 -12.67
CA LYS A 216 1.97 -5.18 -12.89
C LYS A 216 2.13 -3.90 -12.08
N VAL A 217 1.11 -3.04 -12.07
CA VAL A 217 1.12 -1.77 -11.32
C VAL A 217 1.29 -2.03 -9.82
N HIS A 218 0.64 -3.07 -9.29
CA HIS A 218 0.70 -3.40 -7.86
C HIS A 218 1.78 -4.42 -7.48
N ILE A 219 2.48 -4.98 -8.47
CA ILE A 219 3.53 -6.00 -8.30
C ILE A 219 2.97 -7.25 -7.60
N PHE A 220 1.90 -7.82 -8.19
CA PHE A 220 1.19 -9.00 -7.68
C PHE A 220 1.61 -10.32 -8.32
N VAL A 221 2.38 -10.28 -9.40
CA VAL A 221 2.87 -11.50 -10.08
C VAL A 221 3.77 -12.28 -9.12
N GLY A 222 3.47 -13.56 -8.92
CA GLY A 222 4.15 -14.45 -7.97
C GLY A 222 3.64 -14.36 -6.52
N SER A 223 2.83 -13.36 -6.17
CA SER A 223 2.15 -13.27 -4.88
C SER A 223 0.66 -13.57 -5.04
N TYR A 224 -0.16 -12.57 -5.37
CA TYR A 224 -1.62 -12.69 -5.48
C TYR A 224 -2.09 -13.22 -6.84
N THR A 225 -1.24 -13.16 -7.85
CA THR A 225 -1.49 -13.73 -9.19
C THR A 225 -0.35 -14.61 -9.64
N SER A 226 -0.63 -15.71 -10.35
CA SER A 226 0.39 -16.53 -11.02
C SER A 226 1.06 -15.78 -12.18
N GLU A 227 2.12 -16.36 -12.76
CA GLU A 227 2.72 -15.85 -14.01
C GLU A 227 1.74 -15.85 -15.18
N SER A 228 0.77 -16.77 -15.18
CA SER A 228 -0.34 -16.83 -16.14
C SER A 228 -1.49 -15.86 -15.83
N MET A 229 -1.35 -15.01 -14.80
CA MET A 229 -2.36 -14.04 -14.33
C MET A 229 -3.63 -14.69 -13.74
N GLU A 230 -3.51 -15.91 -13.23
CA GLU A 230 -4.58 -16.53 -12.45
C GLU A 230 -4.52 -16.06 -11.00
N VAL A 231 -5.68 -15.75 -10.43
CA VAL A 231 -5.79 -15.25 -9.05
C VAL A 231 -5.59 -16.42 -8.08
N CYS A 232 -4.73 -16.23 -7.08
CA CYS A 232 -4.49 -17.24 -6.05
C CYS A 232 -5.70 -17.31 -5.11
N ASN A 233 -6.66 -18.19 -5.38
CA ASN A 233 -7.88 -18.35 -4.57
C ASN A 233 -7.60 -19.05 -3.23
N TYR A 234 -7.33 -18.28 -2.18
CA TYR A 234 -6.99 -18.77 -0.84
C TYR A 234 -8.09 -18.51 0.21
N SER A 235 -9.16 -17.80 -0.13
CA SER A 235 -10.21 -17.42 0.80
C SER A 235 -11.59 -17.93 0.35
N ASN A 236 -11.92 -19.17 0.68
CA ASN A 236 -13.28 -19.69 0.58
C ASN A 236 -13.85 -20.01 1.97
N GLU A 237 -15.16 -20.21 2.06
CA GLU A 237 -15.88 -20.48 3.32
C GLU A 237 -15.43 -21.79 4.01
N ASN A 238 -14.87 -22.72 3.25
CA ASN A 238 -14.40 -24.02 3.73
C ASN A 238 -12.94 -24.00 4.23
N ASN A 239 -12.19 -22.93 3.97
CA ASN A 239 -10.81 -22.84 4.44
C ASN A 239 -10.73 -22.56 5.94
N ASP A 240 -9.80 -23.27 6.61
CA ASP A 240 -9.44 -23.00 7.99
C ASP A 240 -8.88 -21.58 8.15
N GLY A 241 -9.22 -20.92 9.26
CA GLY A 241 -8.81 -19.54 9.49
C GLY A 241 -7.30 -19.37 9.63
N LYS A 242 -6.59 -20.36 10.19
CA LYS A 242 -5.12 -20.34 10.28
C LYS A 242 -4.49 -20.44 8.89
N ASP A 243 -4.98 -21.35 8.06
CA ASP A 243 -4.49 -21.52 6.69
C ASP A 243 -4.68 -20.24 5.87
N VAL A 244 -5.80 -19.54 6.04
CA VAL A 244 -6.04 -18.24 5.41
C VAL A 244 -5.03 -17.19 5.87
N VAL A 245 -4.77 -17.09 7.19
CA VAL A 245 -3.76 -16.16 7.73
C VAL A 245 -2.36 -16.48 7.21
N ASP A 246 -1.98 -17.76 7.20
CA ASP A 246 -0.67 -18.19 6.72
C ASP A 246 -0.50 -17.91 5.23
N ASN A 247 -1.56 -18.10 4.44
CA ASN A 247 -1.59 -17.68 3.04
C ASN A 247 -1.39 -16.17 2.90
N ILE A 248 -2.12 -15.35 3.65
CA ILE A 248 -1.99 -13.88 3.59
C ILE A 248 -0.56 -13.46 3.95
N LYS A 249 0.01 -13.97 5.05
CA LYS A 249 1.40 -13.69 5.46
C LYS A 249 2.39 -14.07 4.35
N SER A 250 2.20 -15.24 3.74
CA SER A 250 3.02 -15.71 2.62
C SER A 250 2.91 -14.76 1.41
N LYS A 251 1.71 -14.30 1.07
CA LYS A 251 1.45 -13.39 -0.06
C LYS A 251 2.09 -12.01 0.16
N ILE A 252 2.01 -11.47 1.38
CA ILE A 252 2.69 -10.23 1.77
C ILE A 252 4.21 -10.38 1.59
N LYS A 253 4.80 -11.48 2.07
CA LYS A 253 6.25 -11.74 1.93
C LYS A 253 6.65 -11.89 0.46
N LEU A 254 5.89 -12.64 -0.32
CA LEU A 254 6.15 -12.83 -1.76
C LEU A 254 6.06 -11.50 -2.51
N ARG A 255 5.11 -10.63 -2.16
CA ARG A 255 5.03 -9.28 -2.73
C ARG A 255 6.23 -8.42 -2.34
N ALA A 256 6.71 -8.50 -1.09
CA ALA A 256 7.92 -7.79 -0.68
C ALA A 256 9.16 -8.20 -1.49
N ILE A 257 9.30 -9.51 -1.77
CA ILE A 257 10.34 -10.05 -2.65
C ILE A 257 10.19 -9.49 -4.08
N ALA A 258 8.98 -9.55 -4.65
CA ALA A 258 8.74 -9.04 -5.99
C ALA A 258 9.00 -7.52 -6.10
N ILE A 259 8.73 -6.74 -5.05
CA ILE A 259 9.06 -5.32 -4.99
C ILE A 259 10.59 -5.10 -4.96
N SER A 260 11.34 -5.88 -4.18
CA SER A 260 12.81 -5.76 -4.10
C SER A 260 13.51 -6.21 -5.39
N GLU A 261 12.85 -6.97 -6.25
CA GLU A 261 13.33 -7.35 -7.58
C GLU A 261 12.85 -6.41 -8.70
N SER A 262 12.00 -5.44 -8.37
CA SER A 262 11.42 -4.52 -9.35
C SER A 262 12.38 -3.39 -9.75
N LYS A 263 12.01 -2.67 -10.82
CA LYS A 263 12.69 -1.44 -11.26
C LYS A 263 12.70 -0.31 -10.22
N TYR A 264 11.91 -0.43 -9.15
CA TYR A 264 11.83 0.57 -8.08
C TYR A 264 12.80 0.29 -6.92
N ALA A 265 13.48 -0.86 -6.94
CA ALA A 265 14.23 -1.33 -5.78
C ALA A 265 15.39 -0.40 -5.40
N ASP A 266 16.15 0.15 -6.36
CA ASP A 266 17.22 1.11 -6.06
C ASP A 266 16.69 2.40 -5.40
N GLU A 267 15.57 2.93 -5.91
CA GLU A 267 14.95 4.14 -5.35
C GLU A 267 14.36 3.90 -3.95
N LEU A 268 13.75 2.72 -3.73
CA LEU A 268 13.29 2.30 -2.40
C LEU A 268 14.45 2.14 -1.42
N TRP A 269 15.54 1.51 -1.84
CA TRP A 269 16.72 1.35 -1.00
C TRP A 269 17.31 2.71 -0.60
N ASN A 270 17.45 3.62 -1.56
CA ASN A 270 17.93 4.98 -1.29
C ASN A 270 17.02 5.72 -0.30
N TYR A 271 15.70 5.65 -0.51
CA TYR A 271 14.71 6.23 0.40
C TYR A 271 14.83 5.67 1.83
N PHE A 272 14.91 4.35 1.97
CA PHE A 272 15.06 3.69 3.28
C PHE A 272 16.40 4.01 3.96
N ASN A 273 17.47 4.15 3.18
CA ASN A 273 18.79 4.49 3.69
C ASN A 273 18.87 5.96 4.15
N GLU A 274 18.23 6.88 3.43
CA GLU A 274 18.08 8.29 3.84
C GLU A 274 17.28 8.42 5.15
N LEU A 275 16.32 7.53 5.37
CA LEU A 275 15.59 7.41 6.63
C LEU A 275 16.35 6.62 7.72
N HIS A 276 17.56 6.15 7.43
CA HIS A 276 18.39 5.33 8.32
C HIS A 276 17.72 4.04 8.81
N LEU A 277 16.87 3.43 7.97
CA LEU A 277 16.13 2.20 8.29
C LEU A 277 16.86 0.92 7.85
N CYS A 278 17.77 1.02 6.88
CA CYS A 278 18.63 -0.07 6.44
C CYS A 278 19.62 -0.47 7.53
N LYS A 279 20.04 -1.73 7.57
CA LYS A 279 21.08 -2.15 8.50
C LYS A 279 22.36 -1.44 8.10
N LYS A 280 23.04 -0.81 9.06
CA LYS A 280 24.41 -0.34 8.81
C LYS A 280 25.24 -1.60 8.56
N THR A 281 25.69 -1.79 7.31
CA THR A 281 26.77 -2.71 7.03
C THR A 281 27.92 -2.28 7.93
N MET A 282 28.24 -3.08 8.94
CA MET A 282 29.47 -2.86 9.70
C MET A 282 30.60 -3.13 8.70
N ILE A 283 31.15 -2.05 8.14
CA ILE A 283 32.45 -2.10 7.48
C ILE A 283 33.41 -2.50 8.60
N LYS A 284 33.77 -3.78 8.63
CA LYS A 284 34.89 -4.29 9.41
C LYS A 284 36.20 -3.82 8.79
#